data_AF-A0A2E8VIV4-F1
#
_entry.id   AF-A0A2E8VIV4-F1
#
_cell.length_a   1.000
_cell.length_b   1.000
_cell.length_c   1.000
_cell.angle_alpha   90.00
_cell.angle_beta   90.00
_cell.angle_gamma   90.00
#
_symmetry.space_group_name_H-M   'P 1'
#
loop_
_entity.id
_entity.type
_entity.pdbx_description
1 polymer ?
#
loop_
_entity_poly.entity_id
_entity_poly.type
_entity_poly.pdbx_seq_one_letter_code
_entity_poly.pdbx_strand_id
1 'polypeptide(L)'
;MESVISARLDRVADDLRPLLTAAAVLASDFSADLLAEMAESPPEVVAHGIQQLIDADMLALRQSTAQPEHGFRHVTIRDVLYGSLLREARVDWHARATRALEANYADRLQEHMDALADHSYAGELWAETSRYQLAASVRAVAGSANRHAIVCIERGLAALGHLDSGSAAKLGIDMRLAARAVRCLCEHLCCSRQRAPGRARGGCPARLSSNLAAV
;
A
#
# COMPACT_ATOMS: atom_id res chain seq x y z
N MET A 1 21.06 2.15 -18.43
CA MET A 1 20.53 0.88 -17.86
C MET A 1 19.02 0.75 -18.07
N GLU A 2 18.24 1.84 -18.04
CA GLU A 2 16.80 1.83 -18.34
C GLU A 2 16.45 1.36 -19.77
N SER A 3 17.31 1.66 -20.76
CA SER A 3 17.07 1.30 -22.17
C SER A 3 16.95 -0.21 -22.44
N VAL A 4 17.68 -1.05 -21.70
CA VAL A 4 17.64 -2.51 -21.88
C VAL A 4 16.36 -3.11 -21.29
N ILE A 5 15.83 -2.50 -20.21
CA ILE A 5 14.59 -2.96 -19.56
C ILE A 5 13.38 -2.53 -20.39
N SER A 6 13.37 -1.30 -20.91
CA SER A 6 12.32 -0.84 -21.85
C SER A 6 12.22 -1.77 -23.05
N ALA A 7 13.36 -2.13 -23.67
CA ALA A 7 13.37 -3.05 -24.80
C ALA A 7 12.93 -4.49 -24.47
N ARG A 8 12.91 -4.89 -23.20
CA ARG A 8 12.31 -6.17 -22.76
C ARG A 8 10.81 -6.02 -22.55
N LEU A 9 10.36 -4.90 -21.98
CA LEU A 9 8.94 -4.57 -21.83
C LEU A 9 8.26 -4.40 -23.20
N ASP A 10 8.92 -3.79 -24.18
CA ASP A 10 8.42 -3.59 -25.55
C ASP A 10 8.23 -4.90 -26.33
N ARG A 11 8.82 -6.01 -25.85
CA ARG A 11 8.66 -7.35 -26.44
C ARG A 11 7.54 -8.15 -25.80
N VAL A 12 6.95 -7.65 -24.71
CA VAL A 12 5.76 -8.26 -24.11
C VAL A 12 4.58 -7.94 -25.02
N ALA A 13 3.81 -8.96 -25.37
CA ALA A 13 2.64 -8.78 -26.22
C ALA A 13 1.61 -7.84 -25.55
N ASP A 14 0.93 -7.03 -26.36
CA ASP A 14 0.06 -5.95 -25.88
C ASP A 14 -1.11 -6.47 -25.01
N ASP A 15 -1.54 -7.72 -25.25
CA ASP A 15 -2.55 -8.45 -24.49
C ASP A 15 -2.13 -8.78 -23.05
N LEU A 16 -0.82 -8.94 -22.79
CA LEU A 16 -0.26 -9.19 -21.45
C LEU A 16 0.01 -7.92 -20.67
N ARG A 17 -0.04 -6.75 -21.33
CA ARG A 17 0.30 -5.48 -20.70
C ARG A 17 -0.61 -5.09 -19.54
N PRO A 18 -1.94 -5.30 -19.59
CA PRO A 18 -2.82 -5.06 -18.45
C PRO A 18 -2.47 -5.93 -17.24
N LEU A 19 -2.19 -7.23 -17.46
CA LEU A 19 -1.79 -8.16 -16.39
C LEU A 19 -0.47 -7.72 -15.74
N LEU A 20 0.53 -7.37 -16.55
CA LEU A 20 1.82 -6.92 -16.04
C LEU A 20 1.71 -5.58 -15.30
N THR A 21 0.81 -4.70 -15.74
CA THR A 21 0.54 -3.41 -15.08
C THR A 21 -0.15 -3.61 -13.74
N ALA A 22 -1.17 -4.47 -13.69
CA ALA A 22 -1.86 -4.84 -12.45
C ALA A 22 -0.87 -5.43 -11.43
N ALA A 23 -0.01 -6.36 -11.86
CA ALA A 23 1.05 -6.91 -11.05
C ALA A 23 2.00 -5.82 -10.52
N ALA A 24 2.37 -4.85 -11.37
CA ALA A 24 3.31 -3.81 -10.99
C ALA A 24 2.77 -2.90 -9.87
N VAL A 25 1.47 -2.66 -9.88
CA VAL A 25 0.76 -1.84 -8.89
C VAL A 25 0.67 -2.55 -7.54
N LEU A 26 0.46 -3.87 -7.51
CA LEU A 26 0.44 -4.66 -6.27
C LEU A 26 1.77 -4.62 -5.51
N ALA A 27 2.90 -4.48 -6.22
CA ALA A 27 4.26 -4.29 -5.72
C ALA A 27 4.86 -5.38 -4.81
N SER A 28 4.04 -6.18 -4.13
CA SER A 28 4.37 -7.37 -3.37
C SER A 28 4.10 -8.64 -4.17
N ASP A 29 4.31 -9.79 -3.55
CA ASP A 29 3.83 -11.06 -4.08
C ASP A 29 2.29 -11.09 -4.04
N PHE A 30 1.67 -11.74 -5.02
CA PHE A 30 0.22 -11.73 -5.26
C PHE A 30 -0.30 -13.07 -5.77
N SER A 31 -1.58 -13.38 -5.51
CA SER A 31 -2.25 -14.55 -6.08
C SER A 31 -2.75 -14.30 -7.50
N ALA A 32 -2.92 -15.38 -8.27
CA ALA A 32 -3.54 -15.29 -9.59
C ALA A 32 -4.99 -14.76 -9.54
N ASP A 33 -5.74 -15.12 -8.48
CA ASP A 33 -7.12 -14.67 -8.29
C ASP A 33 -7.20 -13.14 -8.09
N LEU A 34 -6.30 -12.57 -7.30
CA LEU A 34 -6.22 -11.14 -7.09
C LEU A 34 -5.88 -10.40 -8.40
N LEU A 35 -4.97 -10.97 -9.19
CA LEU A 35 -4.60 -10.41 -10.49
C LEU A 35 -5.74 -10.48 -11.50
N ALA A 36 -6.50 -11.58 -11.50
CA ALA A 36 -7.66 -11.79 -12.36
C ALA A 36 -8.76 -10.75 -12.10
N GLU A 37 -9.06 -10.53 -10.82
CA GLU A 37 -10.03 -9.52 -10.38
C GLU A 37 -9.61 -8.11 -10.83
N MET A 38 -8.33 -7.74 -10.63
CA MET A 38 -7.84 -6.41 -11.04
C MET A 38 -7.84 -6.21 -12.56
N ALA A 39 -7.48 -7.25 -13.32
CA ALA A 39 -7.42 -7.20 -14.78
C ALA A 39 -8.78 -7.42 -15.44
N GLU A 40 -9.86 -7.62 -14.66
CA GLU A 40 -11.21 -7.89 -15.13
C GLU A 40 -11.24 -9.01 -16.19
N SER A 41 -10.40 -10.02 -15.98
CA SER A 41 -10.12 -11.08 -16.96
C SER A 41 -10.44 -12.46 -16.39
N PRO A 42 -10.92 -13.41 -17.22
CA PRO A 42 -11.22 -14.76 -16.74
C PRO A 42 -9.98 -15.45 -16.13
N PRO A 43 -10.12 -16.23 -15.05
CA PRO A 43 -8.98 -16.89 -14.39
C PRO A 43 -8.10 -17.72 -15.33
N GLU A 44 -8.68 -18.38 -16.33
CA GLU A 44 -7.92 -19.17 -17.31
C GLU A 44 -7.03 -18.33 -18.23
N VAL A 45 -7.53 -17.15 -18.64
CA VAL A 45 -6.75 -16.19 -19.44
C VAL A 45 -5.60 -15.63 -18.61
N VAL A 46 -5.88 -15.33 -17.34
CA VAL A 46 -4.89 -14.81 -16.40
C VAL A 46 -3.81 -15.85 -16.09
N ALA A 47 -4.18 -17.10 -15.84
CA ALA A 47 -3.24 -18.19 -15.61
C ALA A 47 -2.33 -18.43 -16.82
N HIS A 48 -2.89 -18.41 -18.03
CA HIS A 48 -2.11 -18.50 -19.27
C HIS A 48 -1.15 -17.31 -19.41
N GLY A 49 -1.65 -16.09 -19.19
CA GLY A 49 -0.83 -14.87 -19.27
C GLY A 49 0.28 -14.83 -18.22
N ILE A 50 0.03 -15.29 -17.00
CA ILE A 50 1.06 -15.44 -15.96
C ILE A 50 2.16 -16.39 -16.43
N GLN A 51 1.80 -17.53 -17.04
CA GLN A 51 2.79 -18.47 -17.56
C GLN A 51 3.64 -17.84 -18.67
N GLN A 52 3.01 -17.13 -19.61
CA GLN A 52 3.75 -16.41 -20.66
C GLN A 52 4.69 -15.35 -20.08
N LEU A 53 4.27 -14.64 -19.02
CA LEU A 53 5.10 -13.65 -18.32
C LEU A 53 6.24 -14.30 -17.52
N ILE A 54 6.07 -15.52 -17.03
CA ILE A 54 7.14 -16.32 -16.40
C ILE A 54 8.15 -16.75 -17.47
N ASP A 55 7.67 -17.27 -18.61
CA ASP A 55 8.53 -17.70 -19.73
C ASP A 55 9.32 -16.54 -20.32
N ALA A 56 8.78 -15.31 -20.26
CA ALA A 56 9.45 -14.07 -20.64
C ALA A 56 10.41 -13.49 -19.56
N ASP A 57 10.61 -14.19 -18.43
CA ASP A 57 11.40 -13.75 -17.28
C ASP A 57 10.93 -12.39 -16.68
N MET A 58 9.63 -12.09 -16.79
CA MET A 58 9.02 -10.91 -16.15
C MET A 58 8.56 -11.23 -14.74
N LEU A 59 7.84 -12.35 -14.59
CA LEU A 59 7.31 -12.84 -13.32
C LEU A 59 8.04 -14.12 -12.87
N ALA A 60 7.89 -14.46 -11.60
CA ALA A 60 8.40 -15.68 -11.01
C ALA A 60 7.38 -16.23 -10.01
N LEU A 61 7.32 -17.56 -9.90
CA LEU A 61 6.60 -18.23 -8.83
C LEU A 61 7.33 -18.02 -7.50
N ARG A 62 6.58 -17.66 -6.47
CA ARG A 62 7.03 -17.46 -5.09
C ARG A 62 6.45 -18.59 -4.24
N GLN A 63 7.31 -19.20 -3.43
CA GLN A 63 6.86 -20.25 -2.52
C GLN A 63 6.10 -19.60 -1.36
N SER A 64 4.80 -19.84 -1.28
CA SER A 64 3.96 -19.45 -0.15
C SER A 64 3.27 -20.69 0.42
N THR A 65 3.06 -20.69 1.74
CA THR A 65 2.58 -21.86 2.50
C THR A 65 1.08 -22.07 2.37
N ALA A 66 0.35 -21.10 1.83
CA ALA A 66 -1.11 -21.14 1.70
C ALA A 66 -1.57 -21.33 0.24
N GLN A 67 -1.07 -20.50 -0.67
CA GLN A 67 -1.43 -20.51 -2.09
C GLN A 67 -0.21 -20.16 -2.94
N PRO A 68 -0.13 -20.60 -4.21
CA PRO A 68 0.93 -20.16 -5.10
C PRO A 68 0.84 -18.64 -5.29
N GLU A 69 1.93 -17.95 -4.96
CA GLU A 69 2.06 -16.52 -5.17
C GLU A 69 3.01 -16.26 -6.33
N HIS A 70 2.80 -15.13 -6.98
CA HIS A 70 3.62 -14.65 -8.08
C HIS A 70 4.19 -13.29 -7.71
N GLY A 71 5.38 -13.00 -8.19
CA GLY A 71 5.98 -11.69 -8.03
C GLY A 71 6.89 -11.38 -9.20
N PHE A 72 7.36 -10.13 -9.28
CA PHE A 72 8.35 -9.78 -10.31
C PHE A 72 9.64 -10.55 -10.09
N ARG A 73 10.21 -11.06 -11.18
CA ARG A 73 11.57 -11.64 -11.21
C ARG A 73 12.59 -10.61 -10.75
N HIS A 74 12.44 -9.37 -11.22
CA HIS A 74 13.32 -8.26 -10.91
C HIS A 74 12.51 -7.02 -10.51
N VAL A 75 12.81 -6.47 -9.33
CA VAL A 75 12.19 -5.25 -8.81
C VAL A 75 12.33 -4.07 -9.78
N THR A 76 13.44 -4.00 -10.53
CA THR A 76 13.69 -2.93 -11.49
C THR A 76 12.73 -2.98 -12.69
N ILE A 77 12.28 -4.16 -13.12
CA ILE A 77 11.27 -4.29 -14.19
C ILE A 77 9.96 -3.68 -13.71
N ARG A 78 9.55 -4.01 -12.49
CA ARG A 78 8.39 -3.41 -11.83
C ARG A 78 8.51 -1.90 -11.77
N ASP A 79 9.63 -1.38 -11.28
CA ASP A 79 9.82 0.06 -11.07
C ASP A 79 9.80 0.84 -12.38
N VAL A 80 10.41 0.29 -13.45
CA VAL A 80 10.35 0.90 -14.79
C VAL A 80 8.92 0.88 -15.33
N LEU A 81 8.21 -0.24 -15.23
CA LEU A 81 6.84 -0.34 -15.70
C LEU A 81 5.92 0.61 -14.93
N TYR A 82 5.94 0.56 -13.60
CA TYR A 82 5.15 1.43 -12.75
C TYR A 82 5.49 2.92 -12.96
N GLY A 83 6.78 3.24 -13.11
CA GLY A 83 7.26 4.60 -13.41
C GLY A 83 6.84 5.11 -14.78
N SER A 84 6.57 4.22 -15.74
CA SER A 84 6.07 4.58 -17.08
C SER A 84 4.57 4.92 -17.11
N LEU A 85 3.83 4.60 -16.05
CA LEU A 85 2.39 4.85 -15.98
C LEU A 85 2.10 6.34 -15.75
N LEU A 86 1.13 6.86 -16.51
CA LEU A 86 0.55 8.18 -16.25
C LEU A 86 -0.09 8.21 -14.86
N ARG A 87 -0.20 9.41 -14.28
CA ARG A 87 -0.79 9.60 -12.95
C ARG A 87 -2.22 9.02 -12.89
N GLU A 88 -3.07 9.35 -13.84
CA GLU A 88 -4.47 8.89 -13.89
C GLU A 88 -4.56 7.37 -13.93
N ALA A 89 -3.75 6.73 -14.78
CA ALA A 89 -3.68 5.27 -14.85
C ALA A 89 -3.25 4.65 -13.51
N ARG A 90 -2.29 5.26 -12.80
CA ARG A 90 -1.90 4.78 -11.46
C ARG A 90 -3.06 4.86 -10.47
N VAL A 91 -3.77 5.99 -10.45
CA VAL A 91 -4.95 6.17 -9.59
C VAL A 91 -5.99 5.08 -9.87
N ASP A 92 -6.32 4.86 -11.14
CA ASP A 92 -7.30 3.84 -11.54
C ASP A 92 -6.88 2.43 -11.13
N TRP A 93 -5.63 2.04 -11.38
CA TRP A 93 -5.14 0.72 -11.00
C TRP A 93 -5.05 0.52 -9.49
N HIS A 94 -4.67 1.55 -8.73
CA HIS A 94 -4.69 1.48 -7.27
C HIS A 94 -6.12 1.36 -6.73
N ALA A 95 -7.10 2.05 -7.32
CA ALA A 95 -8.51 1.89 -6.96
C ALA A 95 -9.03 0.47 -7.28
N ARG A 96 -8.62 -0.11 -8.42
CA ARG A 96 -8.92 -1.53 -8.74
C ARG A 96 -8.30 -2.49 -7.73
N ALA A 97 -7.05 -2.25 -7.33
CA ALA A 97 -6.39 -3.07 -6.31
C ALA A 97 -7.16 -3.04 -4.98
N THR A 98 -7.64 -1.88 -4.54
CA THR A 98 -8.47 -1.78 -3.32
C THR A 98 -9.72 -2.66 -3.41
N ARG A 99 -10.49 -2.54 -4.50
CA ARG A 99 -11.71 -3.34 -4.71
C ARG A 99 -11.42 -4.83 -4.80
N ALA A 100 -10.33 -5.20 -5.48
CA ALA A 100 -9.94 -6.60 -5.62
C ALA A 100 -9.52 -7.22 -4.27
N LEU A 101 -8.80 -6.46 -3.44
CA LEU A 101 -8.47 -6.87 -2.06
C LEU A 101 -9.72 -7.02 -1.21
N GLU A 102 -10.69 -6.12 -1.34
CA GLU A 102 -11.98 -6.22 -0.63
C GLU A 102 -12.77 -7.46 -1.03
N ALA A 103 -12.82 -7.76 -2.33
CA ALA A 103 -13.56 -8.91 -2.86
C ALA A 103 -12.92 -10.25 -2.49
N ASN A 104 -11.59 -10.38 -2.64
CA ASN A 104 -10.88 -11.64 -2.42
C ASN A 104 -10.68 -11.99 -0.95
N TYR A 105 -10.66 -10.99 -0.07
CA TYR A 105 -10.28 -11.15 1.34
C TYR A 105 -11.34 -10.60 2.31
N ALA A 106 -12.61 -10.60 1.91
CA ALA A 106 -13.72 -10.04 2.69
C ALA A 106 -13.81 -10.60 4.13
N ASP A 107 -13.48 -11.88 4.33
CA ASP A 107 -13.48 -12.59 5.61
C ASP A 107 -12.23 -12.30 6.46
N ARG A 108 -11.15 -11.82 5.84
CA ARG A 108 -9.84 -11.60 6.47
C ARG A 108 -9.22 -10.25 6.16
N LEU A 109 -10.04 -9.22 5.92
CA LEU A 109 -9.58 -7.87 5.56
C LEU A 109 -8.55 -7.31 6.56
N GLN A 110 -8.68 -7.67 7.84
CA GLN A 110 -7.76 -7.25 8.90
C GLN A 110 -6.30 -7.61 8.59
N GLU A 111 -6.04 -8.73 7.93
CA GLU A 111 -4.70 -9.18 7.52
C GLU A 111 -4.09 -8.24 6.47
N HIS A 112 -4.94 -7.69 5.59
CA HIS A 112 -4.58 -6.87 4.44
C HIS A 112 -4.78 -5.36 4.67
N MET A 113 -4.99 -4.91 5.91
CA MET A 113 -5.30 -3.50 6.24
C MET A 113 -4.26 -2.51 5.73
N ASP A 114 -2.97 -2.83 5.83
CA ASP A 114 -1.90 -1.92 5.39
C ASP A 114 -1.93 -1.75 3.86
N ALA A 115 -2.13 -2.85 3.12
CA ALA A 115 -2.29 -2.80 1.66
C ALA A 115 -3.56 -2.03 1.26
N LEU A 116 -4.70 -2.28 1.91
CA LEU A 116 -5.93 -1.54 1.68
C LEU A 116 -5.75 -0.04 1.92
N ALA A 117 -5.06 0.34 2.99
CA ALA A 117 -4.78 1.73 3.34
C ALA A 117 -3.85 2.42 2.31
N ASP A 118 -2.83 1.72 1.82
CA ASP A 118 -1.90 2.23 0.80
C ASP A 118 -2.56 2.33 -0.58
N HIS A 119 -3.24 1.28 -1.03
CA HIS A 119 -3.92 1.27 -2.33
C HIS A 119 -5.09 2.26 -2.39
N SER A 120 -5.89 2.38 -1.32
CA SER A 120 -6.99 3.35 -1.30
C SER A 120 -6.48 4.79 -1.37
N TYR A 121 -5.39 5.10 -0.66
CA TYR A 121 -4.77 6.43 -0.70
C TYR A 121 -4.21 6.75 -2.09
N ALA A 122 -3.48 5.81 -2.70
CA ALA A 122 -2.91 5.99 -4.03
C ALA A 122 -3.98 5.98 -5.14
N GLY A 123 -5.12 5.33 -4.90
CA GLY A 123 -6.29 5.31 -5.76
C GLY A 123 -7.28 6.46 -5.53
N GLU A 124 -6.93 7.42 -4.67
CA GLU A 124 -7.75 8.60 -4.34
C GLU A 124 -9.17 8.24 -3.86
N LEU A 125 -9.34 7.06 -3.25
CA LEU A 125 -10.60 6.59 -2.64
C LEU A 125 -10.74 7.18 -1.24
N TRP A 126 -11.05 8.47 -1.14
CA TRP A 126 -10.87 9.25 0.10
C TRP A 126 -11.69 8.77 1.31
N ALA A 127 -12.89 8.25 1.08
CA ALA A 127 -13.75 7.76 2.16
C ALA A 127 -13.19 6.45 2.74
N GLU A 128 -12.82 5.53 1.87
CA GLU A 128 -12.16 4.26 2.17
C GLU A 128 -10.80 4.49 2.82
N THR A 129 -10.00 5.39 2.25
CA THR A 129 -8.69 5.80 2.76
C THR A 129 -8.78 6.24 4.21
N SER A 130 -9.72 7.13 4.53
CA SER A 130 -9.88 7.65 5.89
C SER A 130 -10.17 6.52 6.89
N ARG A 131 -10.97 5.52 6.47
CA ARG A 131 -11.31 4.35 7.30
C ARG A 131 -10.15 3.37 7.44
N TYR A 132 -9.50 3.01 6.33
CA TYR A 132 -8.40 2.05 6.33
C TYR A 132 -7.15 2.60 7.01
N GLN A 133 -6.83 3.87 6.79
CA GLN A 133 -5.70 4.51 7.46
C GLN A 133 -5.93 4.64 8.98
N LEU A 134 -7.17 4.89 9.42
CA LEU A 134 -7.49 4.86 10.85
C LEU A 134 -7.24 3.46 11.42
N ALA A 135 -7.78 2.40 10.79
CA ALA A 135 -7.60 1.02 11.23
C ALA A 135 -6.12 0.60 11.26
N ALA A 136 -5.37 0.89 10.19
CA ALA A 136 -3.94 0.63 10.09
C ALA A 136 -3.15 1.37 11.18
N SER A 137 -3.52 2.62 11.48
CA SER A 137 -2.87 3.39 12.55
C SER A 137 -3.07 2.77 13.93
N VAL A 138 -4.28 2.29 14.24
CA VAL A 138 -4.59 1.64 15.53
C VAL A 138 -3.80 0.34 15.68
N ARG A 139 -3.74 -0.47 14.61
CA ARG A 139 -2.93 -1.70 14.58
C ARG A 139 -1.43 -1.39 14.74
N ALA A 140 -0.93 -0.36 14.06
CA ALA A 140 0.45 0.07 14.15
C ALA A 140 0.81 0.56 15.57
N VAL A 141 -0.09 1.29 16.24
CA VAL A 141 0.06 1.69 17.65
C VAL A 141 0.14 0.47 18.56
N ALA A 142 -0.80 -0.48 18.42
CA ALA A 142 -0.80 -1.70 19.22
C ALA A 142 0.48 -2.52 19.02
N GLY A 143 1.02 -2.54 17.80
CA GLY A 143 2.29 -3.18 17.45
C GLY A 143 3.55 -2.36 17.75
N SER A 144 3.44 -1.19 18.41
CA SER A 144 4.56 -0.25 18.65
C SER A 144 5.28 0.25 17.38
N ALA A 145 4.65 0.12 16.21
CA ALA A 145 5.11 0.63 14.93
C ALA A 145 4.78 2.12 14.76
N ASN A 146 5.20 2.95 15.73
CA ASN A 146 4.78 4.36 15.83
C ASN A 146 5.07 5.20 14.58
N ARG A 147 6.17 4.92 13.87
CA ARG A 147 6.48 5.62 12.61
C ARG A 147 5.44 5.32 11.53
N HIS A 148 5.00 4.07 11.44
CA HIS A 148 3.95 3.68 10.50
C HIS A 148 2.61 4.32 10.91
N ALA A 149 2.27 4.28 12.20
CA ALA A 149 1.07 4.92 12.72
C ALA A 149 1.00 6.42 12.37
N ILE A 150 2.11 7.16 12.47
CA ILE A 150 2.18 8.57 12.08
C ILE A 150 1.83 8.74 10.60
N VAL A 151 2.45 7.96 9.70
CA VAL A 151 2.18 8.03 8.26
C VAL A 151 0.71 7.74 7.97
N CYS A 152 0.14 6.73 8.61
CA CYS A 152 -1.27 6.40 8.44
C CYS A 152 -2.17 7.57 8.85
N ILE A 153 -1.92 8.16 10.03
CA ILE A 153 -2.70 9.28 10.55
C ILE A 153 -2.59 10.50 9.65
N GLU A 154 -1.39 10.83 9.15
CA GLU A 154 -1.19 11.95 8.23
C GLU A 154 -1.98 11.77 6.94
N ARG A 155 -1.90 10.58 6.34
CA ARG A 155 -2.64 10.24 5.12
C ARG A 155 -4.15 10.24 5.35
N GLY A 156 -4.59 9.71 6.48
CA GLY A 156 -5.99 9.72 6.89
C GLY A 156 -6.53 11.15 7.08
N LEU A 157 -5.80 12.01 7.78
CA LEU A 157 -6.16 13.43 7.95
C LEU A 157 -6.20 14.17 6.60
N ALA A 158 -5.26 13.90 5.69
CA ALA A 158 -5.27 14.46 4.35
C ALA A 158 -6.53 14.05 3.58
N ALA A 159 -6.91 12.76 3.63
CA ALA A 159 -8.10 12.23 2.97
C ALA A 159 -9.41 12.88 3.47
N LEU A 160 -9.50 13.21 4.77
CA LEU A 160 -10.67 13.93 5.31
C LEU A 160 -10.86 15.31 4.67
N GLY A 161 -9.79 15.95 4.18
CA GLY A 161 -9.86 17.22 3.47
C GLY A 161 -10.59 17.16 2.12
N HIS A 162 -10.79 15.95 1.58
CA HIS A 162 -11.51 15.71 0.33
C HIS A 162 -12.98 15.29 0.53
N LEU A 163 -13.41 15.07 1.77
CA LEU A 163 -14.77 14.61 2.09
C LEU A 163 -15.71 15.79 2.40
N ASP A 164 -17.02 15.55 2.31
CA ASP A 164 -18.01 16.48 2.82
C ASP A 164 -17.90 16.65 4.35
N SER A 165 -18.37 17.77 4.87
CA SER A 165 -18.21 18.11 6.29
C SER A 165 -18.86 17.10 7.25
N GLY A 166 -19.92 16.39 6.83
CA GLY A 166 -20.59 15.38 7.65
C GLY A 166 -19.74 14.12 7.79
N SER A 167 -19.30 13.57 6.66
CA SER A 167 -18.43 12.38 6.62
C SER A 167 -17.08 12.66 7.29
N ALA A 168 -16.51 13.85 7.07
CA ALA A 168 -15.24 14.24 7.67
C ALA A 168 -15.30 14.41 9.19
N ALA A 169 -16.42 14.90 9.75
CA ALA A 169 -16.55 15.17 11.18
C ALA A 169 -16.45 13.89 12.03
N LYS A 170 -17.13 12.83 11.63
CA LYS A 170 -17.17 11.56 12.39
C LYS A 170 -15.79 10.90 12.44
N LEU A 171 -15.19 10.65 11.27
CA LEU A 171 -13.87 10.02 11.16
C LEU A 171 -12.75 10.94 11.68
N GLY A 172 -12.96 12.25 11.60
CA GLY A 172 -12.00 13.24 12.09
C GLY A 172 -11.85 13.24 13.61
N ILE A 173 -12.86 12.87 14.40
CA ILE A 173 -12.69 12.77 15.85
C ILE A 173 -11.76 11.60 16.18
N ASP A 174 -12.04 10.42 15.61
CA ASP A 174 -11.27 9.21 15.85
C ASP A 174 -9.80 9.36 15.41
N MET A 175 -9.57 9.98 14.25
CA MET A 175 -8.22 10.23 13.73
C MET A 175 -7.40 11.15 14.66
N ARG A 176 -8.02 12.18 15.22
CA ARG A 176 -7.34 13.10 16.17
C ARG A 176 -7.04 12.42 17.51
N LEU A 177 -7.93 11.55 17.97
CA LEU A 177 -7.70 10.74 19.17
C LEU A 177 -6.52 9.78 18.96
N ALA A 178 -6.44 9.11 17.81
CA ALA A 178 -5.31 8.27 17.44
C ALA A 178 -3.99 9.07 17.38
N ALA A 179 -4.00 10.27 16.78
CA ALA A 179 -2.85 11.17 16.74
C ALA A 179 -2.33 11.53 18.13
N ARG A 180 -3.24 11.85 19.06
CA ARG A 180 -2.89 12.16 20.45
C ARG A 180 -2.29 10.96 21.17
N ALA A 181 -2.85 9.76 20.97
CA ALA A 181 -2.32 8.53 21.56
C ALA A 181 -0.88 8.25 21.11
N VAL A 182 -0.60 8.35 19.81
CA VAL A 182 0.76 8.21 19.25
C VAL A 182 1.72 9.24 19.84
N ARG A 183 1.29 10.51 19.93
CA ARG A 183 2.12 11.58 20.52
C ARG A 183 2.49 11.27 21.97
N CYS A 184 1.51 10.91 22.80
CA CYS A 184 1.75 10.52 24.19
C CYS A 184 2.75 9.36 24.29
N LEU A 185 2.60 8.32 23.46
CA LEU A 185 3.51 7.18 23.45
C LEU A 185 4.93 7.57 23.02
N CYS A 186 5.06 8.41 21.99
CA CYS A 186 6.35 8.92 21.54
C CYS A 186 7.02 9.80 22.60
N GLU A 187 6.29 10.66 23.29
CA GLU A 187 6.81 11.51 24.38
C GLU A 187 7.29 10.66 25.57
N HIS A 188 6.52 9.65 25.97
CA HIS A 188 6.89 8.73 27.04
C HIS A 188 8.14 7.90 26.66
N LEU A 189 8.19 7.37 25.43
CA LEU A 189 9.34 6.63 24.91
C LEU A 189 10.59 7.52 24.73
N CYS A 190 10.40 8.79 24.38
CA CYS A 190 11.50 9.76 24.28
C CYS A 190 12.06 10.08 25.68
N CYS A 191 11.18 10.31 26.66
CA CYS A 191 11.56 10.59 28.04
C CYS A 191 12.25 9.38 28.71
N SER A 192 11.79 8.15 28.46
CA SER A 192 12.43 6.93 28.96
C SER A 192 13.80 6.67 28.31
N ARG A 193 13.96 6.92 27.00
CA ARG A 193 15.26 6.83 26.31
C ARG A 193 16.27 7.86 26.78
N GLN A 194 15.84 9.10 27.06
CA GLN A 194 16.73 10.16 27.54
C GLN A 194 17.22 9.94 28.97
N ARG A 195 16.51 9.11 29.76
CA ARG A 195 16.89 8.75 31.13
C ARG A 195 17.77 7.50 31.22
N ALA A 196 18.03 6.80 30.11
CA ALA A 196 18.90 5.62 30.09
C ALA A 196 20.38 6.04 30.07
N PRO A 197 21.22 5.63 31.03
CA PRO A 197 22.63 5.99 31.05
C PRO A 197 23.40 5.29 29.92
N GLY A 198 24.15 6.07 29.11
CA GLY A 198 25.19 5.54 28.22
C GLY A 198 24.90 5.45 26.71
N ARG A 199 23.82 6.03 26.18
CA ARG A 199 23.61 6.09 24.71
C ARG A 199 23.75 7.52 24.15
N ALA A 200 24.52 7.63 23.06
CA ALA A 200 24.66 8.86 22.28
C ALA A 200 23.31 9.39 21.80
N ARG A 201 23.19 10.72 21.70
CA ARG A 201 22.00 11.46 21.24
C ARG A 201 21.70 11.13 19.76
N GLY A 202 21.15 9.95 19.50
CA GLY A 202 20.49 9.67 18.23
C GLY A 202 19.27 10.58 18.12
N GLY A 203 19.18 11.37 17.04
CA GLY A 203 18.08 12.30 16.81
C GLY A 203 16.73 11.63 17.04
N CYS A 204 15.84 12.30 17.77
CA CYS A 204 14.49 11.81 18.03
C CYS A 204 13.80 11.59 16.66
N PRO A 205 13.40 10.34 16.30
CA PRO A 205 12.77 10.09 15.01
C PRO A 205 11.36 10.72 14.92
N ALA A 206 10.83 11.21 16.05
CA ALA A 206 9.55 11.89 16.15
C ALA A 206 9.70 13.42 16.05
N ARG A 207 10.29 13.94 14.96
CA ARG A 207 9.80 15.24 14.48
C ARG A 207 8.43 14.97 13.89
N LEU A 208 7.41 15.00 14.75
CA LEU A 208 6.02 15.05 14.32
C LEU A 208 5.94 16.18 13.28
N SER A 209 5.36 15.90 12.11
CA SER A 209 5.15 16.94 11.11
C SER A 209 4.30 18.06 11.71
N SER A 210 4.39 19.27 11.15
CA SER A 210 3.56 20.41 11.58
C SER A 210 2.06 20.08 11.59
N ASN A 211 1.65 19.14 10.73
CA ASN A 211 0.27 18.67 10.60
C ASN A 211 -0.19 17.84 11.80
N LEU A 212 0.65 16.97 12.38
CA LEU A 212 0.28 16.29 13.62
C LEU A 212 0.28 17.24 14.80
N ALA A 213 1.17 18.25 14.83
CA ALA A 213 1.31 19.16 15.97
C ALA A 213 0.11 20.11 16.18
N ALA A 214 -0.61 20.44 15.09
CA ALA A 214 -1.77 21.34 15.08
C ALA A 214 -3.11 20.68 15.45
N VAL A 215 -3.09 19.36 15.67
CA VAL A 215 -4.21 18.55 16.18
C VAL A 215 -4.08 18.37 17.69
#